data_AF-A0AAW9NWH3-F1
#
_entry.id   AF-A0AAW9NWH3-F1
#
_cell.length_a   1.000
_cell.length_b   1.000
_cell.length_c   1.000
_cell.angle_alpha   90.00
_cell.angle_beta   90.00
_cell.angle_gamma   90.00
#
_symmetry.space_group_name_H-M   'P 1'
#
loop_
_entity.id
_entity.type
_entity.pdbx_description
1 polymer ?
#
loop_
_entity_poly.entity_id
_entity_poly.type
_entity_poly.pdbx_seq_one_letter_code
_entity_poly.pdbx_strand_id
1 'polypeptide(L)' 'MSKENQQINVFENGIYIVQDGYVTPLKPKDFGQDTIIWKNGRVLDVERAERIRIQQIK' A
#
# COMPACT_ATOMS: atom_id res chain seq x y z
N MET A 1 19.62 14.98 -10.52
CA MET A 1 18.63 14.61 -9.50
C MET A 1 19.00 13.23 -8.99
N SER A 2 19.67 13.14 -7.84
CA SER A 2 20.19 11.89 -7.30
C SER A 2 19.06 10.92 -6.98
N LYS A 3 19.18 9.66 -7.43
CA LYS A 3 18.33 8.55 -7.02
C LYS A 3 18.65 8.23 -5.56
N GLU A 4 17.97 8.88 -4.63
CA GLU A 4 17.94 8.42 -3.24
C GLU A 4 17.11 7.13 -3.21
N ASN A 5 17.80 5.99 -3.09
CA ASN A 5 17.15 4.71 -2.82
C ASN A 5 16.42 4.84 -1.48
N GLN A 6 15.11 5.08 -1.50
CA GLN A 6 14.30 5.05 -0.29
C GLN A 6 14.40 3.64 0.31
N GLN A 7 14.98 3.56 1.50
CA GLN A 7 15.20 2.30 2.19
C GLN A 7 13.87 1.75 2.70
N ILE A 8 13.60 0.47 2.44
CA ILE A 8 12.43 -0.22 2.97
C ILE A 8 12.63 -0.41 4.48
N ASN A 9 11.74 0.16 5.29
CA ASN A 9 11.71 -0.09 6.73
C ASN A 9 10.94 -1.39 7.01
N VAL A 10 11.66 -2.43 7.43
CA VAL A 10 11.12 -3.76 7.74
C VAL A 10 10.66 -3.92 9.20
N PHE A 11 10.76 -2.86 10.01
CA PHE A 11 10.31 -2.85 11.41
C PHE A 11 8.88 -2.29 11.57
N GLU A 12 8.28 -1.79 10.49
CA GLU A 12 6.90 -1.27 10.47
C GLU A 12 6.01 -2.14 9.58
N ASN A 13 4.76 -2.36 10.03
CA ASN A 13 3.75 -3.03 9.21
C ASN A 13 3.34 -2.13 8.04
N GLY A 14 3.15 -2.70 6.85
CA GLY A 14 2.68 -1.96 5.69
C GLY A 14 2.90 -2.70 4.37
N ILE A 15 2.57 -2.03 3.28
CA ILE A 15 2.83 -2.49 1.91
C ILE A 15 3.84 -1.52 1.28
N TYR A 16 4.81 -2.05 0.55
CA TYR A 16 5.72 -1.25 -0.26
C TYR A 16 5.46 -1.56 -1.73
N ILE A 17 5.14 -0.52 -2.51
CA ILE A 17 5.06 -0.60 -3.98
C ILE A 17 6.39 -0.11 -4.54
N VAL A 18 7.10 -0.99 -5.23
CA VAL A 18 8.44 -0.71 -5.78
C VAL A 18 8.39 -0.69 -7.30
N GLN A 19 8.65 0.46 -7.92
CA GLN A 19 8.63 0.63 -9.38
C GLN A 19 9.69 1.65 -9.82
N ASP A 20 10.47 1.29 -10.85
CA ASP A 20 11.52 2.14 -11.45
C ASP A 20 12.52 2.75 -10.45
N GLY A 21 12.79 2.06 -9.34
CA GLY A 21 13.68 2.53 -8.27
C GLY A 21 13.02 3.48 -7.27
N TYR A 22 11.71 3.72 -7.37
CA TYR A 22 10.93 4.44 -6.39
C TYR A 22 10.17 3.47 -5.48
N VAL A 23 10.08 3.82 -4.21
CA VAL A 23 9.35 3.06 -3.19
C VAL A 23 8.18 3.92 -2.73
N THR A 24 6.96 3.40 -2.84
CA THR A 24 5.76 4.06 -2.31
C THR A 24 5.23 3.24 -1.13
N PRO A 25 5.42 3.69 0.12
CA PRO A 25 4.91 3.01 1.29
C PRO A 25 3.41 3.28 1.48
N LEU A 26 2.65 2.23 1.78
CA LEU A 26 1.26 2.32 2.21
C LEU A 26 1.15 1.80 3.64
N LYS A 27 0.82 2.71 4.56
CA LYS A 27 0.55 2.34 5.95
C LYS A 27 -0.74 1.53 6.06
N PRO A 28 -0.81 0.55 6.96
CA PRO A 28 -2.04 -0.17 7.27
C PRO A 28 -3.13 0.80 7.71
N LYS A 29 -4.39 0.43 7.45
CA LYS A 29 -5.56 1.05 8.07
C LYS A 29 -5.92 0.26 9.33
N ASP A 30 -6.70 0.87 10.21
CA ASP A 30 -7.28 0.15 11.35
C ASP A 30 -8.24 -0.96 10.89
N PHE A 31 -9.11 -0.67 9.91
CA PHE A 31 -9.98 -1.66 9.28
C PHE A 31 -10.35 -1.22 7.85
N GLY A 32 -10.20 -2.10 6.86
CA GLY A 32 -10.47 -1.75 5.48
C GLY A 32 -9.94 -2.73 4.44
N GLN A 33 -9.97 -2.31 3.18
CA GLN A 33 -9.39 -3.01 2.03
C GLN A 33 -8.57 -2.02 1.19
N ASP A 34 -7.47 -2.50 0.63
CA ASP A 34 -6.77 -1.86 -0.49
C ASP A 34 -6.93 -2.74 -1.74
N THR A 35 -7.17 -2.11 -2.89
CA THR A 35 -7.19 -2.79 -4.20
C THR A 35 -6.06 -2.24 -5.04
N ILE A 36 -5.13 -3.11 -5.45
CA ILE A 36 -4.01 -2.76 -6.35
C ILE A 36 -4.45 -3.03 -7.78
N ILE A 37 -4.36 -2.01 -8.63
CA ILE A 37 -4.73 -2.09 -10.04
C ILE A 37 -3.45 -2.16 -10.86
N TRP A 38 -3.30 -3.25 -11.61
CA TRP A 38 -2.16 -3.48 -12.50
C TRP A 38 -2.48 -3.05 -13.93
N LYS A 39 -1.53 -2.44 -14.62
CA LYS A 39 -1.58 -2.17 -16.05
C LYS A 39 -0.18 -2.29 -16.64
N ASN A 40 -0.01 -3.10 -17.69
CA ASN A 40 1.27 -3.27 -18.40
C ASN A 40 2.45 -3.64 -17.48
N GLY A 41 2.23 -4.57 -16.55
CA GLY A 41 3.28 -5.04 -15.61
C GLY A 41 3.64 -4.03 -14.51
N ARG A 42 2.84 -2.97 -14.34
CA ARG A 42 3.06 -1.88 -13.40
C ARG A 42 1.82 -1.68 -12.52
N VAL A 43 2.00 -1.25 -11.28
CA VAL A 43 0.89 -0.67 -10.53
C VAL A 43 0.52 0.63 -11.24
N LEU A 44 -0.76 0.75 -11.58
CA LEU A 44 -1.35 1.95 -12.14
C LEU A 44 -1.91 2.81 -11.01
N ASP A 45 -2.76 2.21 -10.20
CA ASP A 45 -3.50 2.87 -9.13
C ASP A 45 -3.64 1.95 -7.91
N VAL A 46 -3.89 2.57 -6.75
CA VAL A 46 -4.29 1.88 -5.53
C VAL A 46 -5.55 2.56 -4.99
N GLU A 47 -6.65 1.81 -4.98
CA GLU A 47 -7.88 2.27 -4.34
C GLU A 47 -7.85 1.90 -2.87
N ARG A 48 -8.01 2.91 -2.00
CA ARG A 48 -8.01 2.74 -0.54
C ARG A 48 -9.42 2.91 0.01
N ALA A 49 -9.98 1.84 0.57
CA ALA A 49 -11.32 1.86 1.16
C ALA A 49 -11.24 1.56 2.67
N GLU A 50 -11.62 2.53 3.49
CA GLU A 50 -11.91 2.29 4.90
C GLU A 50 -13.22 1.52 5.05
N ARG A 51 -13.28 0.65 6.05
CA ARG A 51 -14.50 -0.10 6.36
C ARG A 51 -14.88 0.14 7.79
N ILE A 52 -16.18 0.07 8.05
CA ILE A 52 -16.74 0.02 9.40
C ILE A 52 -17.48 -1.31 9.50
N ARG A 53 -17.11 -2.16 10.47
CA ARG A 53 -17.81 -3.42 10.71
C ARG A 53 -19.05 -3.14 11.55
N ILE A 54 -20.23 -3.26 10.96
CA ILE A 54 -21.49 -3.15 11.70
C ILE A 54 -21.82 -4.51 12.32
N GLN A 55 -21.87 -4.55 13.67
CA GLN A 55 -22.30 -5.64 14.54
C GLN A 55 -21.63 -7.02 14.29
N GLN A 56 -20.92 -7.52 15.31
CA GLN A 56 -20.55 -8.93 15.40
C GLN A 56 -21.54 -9.62 16.33
N ILE A 57 -22.58 -10.23 15.79
CA ILE A 57 -23.40 -11.14 16.58
C ILE A 57 -22.55 -12.40 16.76
N LYS A 58 -22.23 -12.72 18.02
CA LYS A 58 -21.54 -13.94 18.42
C LYS A 58 -22.42 -15.16 18.20
#